data_AF-E1X3J5-F1
#
_entry.id   AF-E1X3J5-F1
#
_cell.length_a   1.000
_cell.length_b   1.000
_cell.length_c   1.000
_cell.angle_alpha   90.00
_cell.angle_beta   90.00
_cell.angle_gamma   90.00
#
_symmetry.space_group_name_H-M   'P 1'
#
loop_
_entity.id
_entity.type
_entity.pdbx_description
1 polymer ?
#
loop_
_entity_poly.entity_id
_entity_poly.type
_entity_poly.pdbx_seq_one_letter_code
_entity_poly.pdbx_strand_id
1 'polypeptide(L)'
;MKIKTYLLTLILLCSNSWAKRETIIAKNLDISSSKSGDKVTGEISANFLDVDYEEHNFKAYDDDMAMSGTFEIEKQNLKTKVSFIEFSTKLEEDNPLAQLDRLELVDTELKFNRESMLFNSPSLLLQSRGDSVTALNLRGECDPLGDSTTDVDIVCLKNGKLNSSDVHIQNPSINLRMKNLNTTITPSDISLKTNQAEFRSNGEVTIVKDFKLRCKNLIKRRFKEDEVVAGCLKSSNIDLDRFDERKVKSIEKGIVDLEDIRNLRIEIRDSSLVLKSKIKILFKISLRVYGKIHYIPEQKLIRLDITKARFAGIPAKKLTMMIMKLFIEEDSIRIDDDTIFIKV
;
A
#
# COMPACT_ATOMS: atom_id res chain seq x y z
N MET A 1 -9.86 -51.66 -40.88
CA MET A 1 -9.01 -52.00 -39.71
C MET A 1 -7.66 -51.33 -39.90
N LYS A 2 -7.10 -50.51 -39.02
CA LYS A 2 -7.54 -49.85 -37.79
C LYS A 2 -6.46 -48.77 -37.54
N ILE A 3 -6.89 -47.52 -37.33
CA ILE A 3 -6.47 -46.69 -36.18
C ILE A 3 -4.99 -46.87 -35.80
N LYS A 4 -4.04 -46.35 -36.58
CA LYS A 4 -2.64 -46.27 -36.12
C LYS A 4 -1.92 -44.97 -36.45
N THR A 5 -2.40 -44.17 -37.40
CA THR A 5 -1.69 -42.94 -37.80
C THR A 5 -2.15 -41.67 -37.10
N TYR A 6 -3.35 -41.65 -36.49
CA TYR A 6 -3.85 -40.47 -35.75
C TYR A 6 -3.44 -40.44 -34.26
N LEU A 7 -3.01 -41.56 -33.68
CA LEU A 7 -2.59 -41.62 -32.27
C LEU A 7 -1.21 -40.98 -32.05
N LEU A 8 -0.33 -41.02 -33.07
CA LEU A 8 1.02 -40.45 -32.98
C LEU A 8 1.00 -38.91 -33.02
N THR A 9 0.07 -38.32 -33.77
CA THR A 9 -0.17 -36.86 -33.80
C THR A 9 -0.91 -36.34 -32.56
N LEU A 10 -1.66 -37.18 -31.85
CA LEU A 10 -2.33 -36.78 -30.60
C LEU A 10 -1.35 -36.78 -29.40
N ILE A 11 -0.35 -37.66 -29.40
CA ILE A 11 0.67 -37.73 -28.34
C ILE A 11 1.70 -36.59 -28.46
N LEU A 12 1.99 -36.13 -29.69
CA LEU A 12 2.86 -34.96 -29.93
C LEU A 12 2.18 -33.60 -29.64
N LEU A 13 0.86 -33.58 -29.38
CA LEU A 13 0.13 -32.42 -28.87
C LEU A 13 -0.02 -32.42 -27.33
N CYS A 14 0.44 -33.48 -26.64
CA CYS A 14 0.50 -33.53 -25.18
C CYS A 14 1.88 -33.20 -24.61
N SER A 15 2.92 -33.14 -25.45
CA SER A 15 4.16 -32.46 -25.12
C SER A 15 3.99 -30.96 -25.38
N ASN A 16 3.06 -30.34 -24.65
CA ASN A 16 3.36 -28.99 -24.18
C ASN A 16 4.74 -29.13 -23.55
N SER A 17 5.73 -28.43 -24.08
CA SER A 17 6.91 -28.11 -23.30
C SER A 17 6.37 -27.26 -22.14
N TRP A 18 5.96 -27.90 -21.05
CA TRP A 18 5.66 -27.22 -19.80
C TRP A 18 7.01 -26.66 -19.38
N ALA A 19 7.32 -25.44 -19.83
CA ALA A 19 8.51 -24.71 -19.40
C ALA A 19 8.57 -24.87 -17.89
N LYS A 20 9.64 -25.50 -17.41
CA LYS A 20 9.81 -25.92 -16.01
C LYS A 20 9.52 -24.70 -15.12
N ARG A 21 8.69 -24.93 -14.11
CA ARG A 21 7.99 -23.87 -13.37
C ARG A 21 8.97 -23.17 -12.43
N GLU A 22 9.19 -21.89 -12.66
CA GLU A 22 10.02 -21.07 -11.77
C GLU A 22 9.44 -21.08 -10.36
N THR A 23 10.29 -21.42 -9.39
CA THR A 23 9.90 -21.49 -7.98
C THR A 23 10.99 -20.85 -7.13
N ILE A 24 10.61 -19.90 -6.28
CA ILE A 24 11.51 -19.27 -5.30
C ILE A 24 10.89 -19.46 -3.91
N ILE A 25 11.61 -20.14 -3.03
CA ILE A 25 11.20 -20.34 -1.64
C ILE A 25 12.32 -19.87 -0.73
N ALA A 26 12.00 -18.95 0.18
CA ALA A 26 12.88 -18.53 1.26
C ALA A 26 12.15 -18.70 2.59
N LYS A 27 12.84 -19.23 3.62
CA LYS A 27 12.29 -19.36 4.98
C LYS A 27 13.25 -18.78 6.00
N ASN A 28 12.69 -18.23 7.07
CA ASN A 28 13.44 -17.53 8.11
C ASN A 28 14.36 -16.46 7.50
N LEU A 29 13.81 -15.72 6.53
CA LEU A 29 14.52 -14.65 5.86
C LEU A 29 14.53 -13.42 6.77
N ASP A 30 15.73 -13.02 7.16
CA ASP A 30 16.00 -11.75 7.80
C ASP A 30 16.74 -10.84 6.82
N ILE A 31 16.31 -9.58 6.78
CA ILE A 31 17.00 -8.52 6.05
C ILE A 31 17.08 -7.33 6.98
N SER A 32 18.25 -6.71 7.07
CA SER A 32 18.43 -5.43 7.77
C SER A 32 19.28 -4.52 6.91
N SER A 33 18.86 -3.27 6.73
CA SER A 33 19.60 -2.31 5.91
C SER A 33 19.61 -0.92 6.53
N SER A 34 20.62 -0.14 6.15
CA SER A 34 20.69 1.28 6.48
C SER A 34 21.36 2.04 5.34
N LYS A 35 21.03 3.33 5.26
CA LYS A 35 21.60 4.23 4.27
C LYS A 35 22.60 5.19 4.89
N SER A 36 23.73 5.35 4.22
CA SER A 36 24.76 6.34 4.54
C SER A 36 25.14 7.08 3.26
N GLY A 37 24.75 8.36 3.18
CA GLY A 37 24.85 9.13 1.94
C GLY A 37 23.99 8.52 0.81
N ASP A 38 24.59 8.29 -0.35
CA ASP A 38 23.93 7.71 -1.52
C ASP A 38 24.00 6.16 -1.58
N LYS A 39 24.54 5.54 -0.52
CA LYS A 39 24.82 4.11 -0.46
C LYS A 39 23.96 3.45 0.61
N VAL A 40 23.28 2.37 0.23
CA VAL A 40 22.56 1.48 1.14
C VAL A 40 23.42 0.25 1.36
N THR A 41 23.60 -0.15 2.62
CA THR A 41 24.27 -1.41 2.98
C THR A 41 23.35 -2.19 3.89
N GLY A 42 23.39 -3.51 3.76
CA GLY A 42 22.60 -4.38 4.63
C GLY A 42 23.15 -5.78 4.75
N GLU A 43 22.53 -6.51 5.66
CA GLU A 43 22.75 -7.92 5.93
C GLU A 43 21.50 -8.70 5.50
N ILE A 44 21.73 -9.90 5.00
CA ILE A 44 20.68 -10.85 4.62
C ILE A 44 21.03 -12.21 5.20
N SER A 45 20.07 -12.88 5.81
CA SER A 45 20.22 -14.26 6.26
C SER A 45 18.97 -15.09 6.01
N ALA A 46 19.14 -16.36 5.69
CA ALA A 46 18.04 -17.30 5.55
C ALA A 46 18.49 -18.73 5.90
N ASN A 47 17.60 -19.53 6.48
CA ASN A 47 17.88 -20.94 6.81
C ASN A 47 17.62 -21.85 5.61
N PHE A 48 16.75 -21.42 4.70
CA PHE A 48 16.37 -22.20 3.53
C PHE A 48 16.17 -21.28 2.33
N LEU A 49 16.84 -21.63 1.22
CA LEU A 49 16.66 -21.01 -0.08
C LEU A 49 16.57 -22.11 -1.14
N ASP A 50 15.46 -22.15 -1.88
CA ASP A 50 15.24 -23.07 -3.00
C ASP A 50 14.78 -22.25 -4.21
N VAL A 51 15.62 -22.24 -5.24
CA VAL A 51 15.39 -21.56 -6.50
C VAL A 51 15.44 -22.60 -7.62
N ASP A 52 14.30 -22.83 -8.28
CA ASP A 52 14.22 -23.57 -9.54
C ASP A 52 13.94 -22.54 -10.64
N TYR A 53 14.89 -22.36 -11.56
CA TYR A 53 14.80 -21.41 -12.68
C TYR A 53 15.36 -22.06 -13.94
N GLU A 54 14.53 -22.20 -14.99
CA GLU A 54 14.94 -22.66 -16.32
C GLU A 54 15.92 -23.86 -16.33
N GLU A 55 15.56 -24.95 -15.63
CA GLU A 55 16.39 -26.18 -15.49
C GLU A 55 17.58 -26.08 -14.54
N HIS A 56 17.90 -24.88 -14.03
CA HIS A 56 18.87 -24.67 -12.98
C HIS A 56 18.19 -24.72 -11.60
N ASN A 57 18.61 -25.67 -10.77
CA ASN A 57 18.16 -25.79 -9.39
C ASN A 57 19.29 -25.33 -8.46
N PHE A 58 19.02 -24.32 -7.64
CA PHE A 58 19.86 -23.92 -6.52
C PHE A 58 19.10 -24.20 -5.23
N LYS A 59 19.63 -25.12 -4.41
CA LYS A 59 19.13 -25.37 -3.06
C LYS A 59 20.26 -25.12 -2.09
N ALA A 60 19.99 -24.29 -1.11
CA ALA A 60 20.89 -24.08 0.00
C ALA A 60 20.04 -24.17 1.27
N TYR A 61 20.39 -25.14 2.10
CA TYR A 61 19.74 -25.41 3.38
C TYR A 61 20.85 -25.66 4.39
N ASP A 62 20.65 -25.17 5.59
CA ASP A 62 21.43 -25.57 6.74
C ASP A 62 20.47 -25.57 7.93
N ASP A 63 20.25 -26.76 8.49
CA ASP A 63 19.24 -27.00 9.53
C ASP A 63 19.60 -26.28 10.84
N ASP A 64 20.87 -25.89 11.03
CA ASP A 64 21.39 -25.32 12.28
C ASP A 64 22.08 -23.95 12.12
N MET A 65 22.44 -23.51 10.90
CA MET A 65 23.05 -22.18 10.67
C MET A 65 22.37 -21.40 9.55
N ALA A 66 22.08 -20.11 9.79
CA ALA A 66 21.60 -19.23 8.74
C ALA A 66 22.70 -18.95 7.71
N MET A 67 22.36 -18.99 6.42
CA MET A 67 23.25 -18.53 5.36
C MET A 67 23.25 -17.00 5.36
N SER A 68 24.30 -16.41 5.92
CA SER A 68 24.41 -14.96 6.02
C SER A 68 25.26 -14.36 4.90
N GLY A 69 24.85 -13.19 4.45
CA GLY A 69 25.57 -12.38 3.49
C GLY A 69 25.35 -10.90 3.71
N THR A 70 26.02 -10.10 2.90
CA THR A 70 25.85 -8.65 2.86
C THR A 70 25.38 -8.22 1.49
N PHE A 71 24.71 -7.08 1.44
CA PHE A 71 24.40 -6.43 0.18
C PHE A 71 24.67 -4.94 0.25
N GLU A 72 24.84 -4.36 -0.93
CA GLU A 72 25.09 -2.96 -1.15
C GLU A 72 24.32 -2.47 -2.36
N ILE A 73 23.71 -1.29 -2.24
CA ILE A 73 23.10 -0.58 -3.36
C ILE A 73 23.77 0.78 -3.47
N GLU A 74 24.42 1.03 -4.61
CA GLU A 74 25.04 2.31 -4.94
C GLU A 74 24.79 2.64 -6.42
N LYS A 75 24.26 3.84 -6.71
CA LYS A 75 24.00 4.32 -8.08
C LYS A 75 23.25 3.27 -8.93
N GLN A 76 22.18 2.70 -8.37
CA GLN A 76 21.36 1.64 -8.98
C GLN A 76 22.07 0.30 -9.21
N ASN A 77 23.25 0.06 -8.65
CA ASN A 77 23.87 -1.28 -8.72
C ASN A 77 23.65 -1.99 -7.40
N LEU A 78 22.93 -3.12 -7.44
CA LEU A 78 22.81 -4.04 -6.32
C LEU A 78 23.97 -5.04 -6.40
N LYS A 79 24.75 -5.15 -5.33
CA LYS A 79 25.77 -6.17 -5.12
C LYS A 79 25.42 -6.96 -3.88
N THR A 80 25.42 -8.28 -3.96
CA THR A 80 25.16 -9.18 -2.85
C THR A 80 26.29 -10.18 -2.75
N LYS A 81 26.80 -10.41 -1.54
CA LYS A 81 27.86 -11.36 -1.25
C LYS A 81 27.43 -12.30 -0.13
N VAL A 82 27.38 -13.59 -0.43
CA VAL A 82 27.06 -14.66 0.53
C VAL A 82 28.20 -15.66 0.48
N SER A 83 28.96 -15.83 1.55
CA SER A 83 30.08 -16.78 1.76
C SER A 83 30.98 -17.13 0.56
N PHE A 84 30.48 -17.82 -0.46
CA PHE A 84 31.18 -18.32 -1.65
C PHE A 84 30.64 -17.77 -2.99
N ILE A 85 29.60 -16.94 -3.00
CA ILE A 85 28.99 -16.34 -4.19
C ILE A 85 28.92 -14.81 -4.05
N GLU A 86 29.26 -14.12 -5.13
CA GLU A 86 28.96 -12.71 -5.33
C GLU A 86 28.01 -12.58 -6.53
N PHE A 87 26.94 -11.82 -6.35
CA PHE A 87 25.96 -11.48 -7.37
C PHE A 87 25.91 -9.96 -7.52
N SER A 88 25.89 -9.47 -8.75
CA SER A 88 25.74 -8.05 -9.04
C SER A 88 24.77 -7.86 -10.18
N THR A 89 23.84 -6.91 -10.03
CA THR A 89 22.90 -6.54 -11.09
C THR A 89 22.62 -5.04 -11.07
N LYS A 90 22.25 -4.49 -12.22
CA LYS A 90 21.79 -3.11 -12.34
C LYS A 90 20.28 -3.08 -12.11
N LEU A 91 19.86 -2.30 -11.14
CA LEU A 91 18.46 -1.97 -10.88
C LEU A 91 17.96 -0.96 -11.91
N GLU A 92 16.69 -1.06 -12.25
CA GLU A 92 16.02 -0.06 -13.07
C GLU A 92 15.83 1.25 -12.29
N GLU A 93 15.70 2.38 -13.00
CA GLU A 93 15.59 3.71 -12.37
C GLU A 93 14.35 3.83 -11.45
N ASP A 94 13.29 3.10 -11.78
CA ASP A 94 12.02 3.05 -11.04
C ASP A 94 12.00 1.95 -9.96
N ASN A 95 13.08 1.19 -9.79
CA ASN A 95 13.12 0.12 -8.80
C ASN A 95 13.06 0.68 -7.37
N PRO A 96 12.09 0.25 -6.52
CA PRO A 96 11.95 0.75 -5.16
C PRO A 96 13.20 0.56 -4.28
N LEU A 97 14.00 -0.48 -4.54
CA LEU A 97 15.23 -0.74 -3.80
C LEU A 97 16.29 0.36 -4.02
N ALA A 98 16.27 1.04 -5.17
CA ALA A 98 17.18 2.15 -5.43
C ALA A 98 16.86 3.42 -4.61
N GLN A 99 15.65 3.51 -4.05
CA GLN A 99 15.17 4.64 -3.26
C GLN A 99 15.14 4.34 -1.75
N LEU A 100 15.52 3.12 -1.37
CA LEU A 100 15.46 2.61 -0.02
C LEU A 100 16.36 3.41 0.93
N ASP A 101 15.83 3.78 2.09
CA ASP A 101 16.64 4.30 3.20
C ASP A 101 16.89 3.22 4.27
N ARG A 102 15.86 2.40 4.54
CA ARG A 102 15.93 1.27 5.50
C ARG A 102 14.90 0.21 5.17
N LEU A 103 15.32 -1.06 5.21
CA LEU A 103 14.46 -2.23 5.15
C LEU A 103 14.80 -3.14 6.33
N GLU A 104 13.79 -3.53 7.10
CA GLU A 104 13.92 -4.62 8.07
C GLU A 104 12.81 -5.65 7.83
N LEU A 105 13.21 -6.89 7.65
CA LEU A 105 12.36 -8.06 7.61
C LEU A 105 12.89 -9.04 8.65
N VAL A 106 12.00 -9.63 9.43
CA VAL A 106 12.36 -10.63 10.44
C VAL A 106 11.54 -11.89 10.23
N ASP A 107 12.19 -13.06 10.25
CA ASP A 107 11.57 -14.38 10.14
C ASP A 107 10.57 -14.49 8.97
N THR A 108 10.93 -13.91 7.82
CA THR A 108 10.02 -13.83 6.69
C THR A 108 10.04 -15.12 5.88
N GLU A 109 8.87 -15.55 5.44
CA GLU A 109 8.70 -16.66 4.51
C GLU A 109 8.22 -16.13 3.17
N LEU A 110 8.90 -16.53 2.10
CA LEU A 110 8.53 -16.24 0.72
C LEU A 110 8.31 -17.56 -0.01
N LYS A 111 7.24 -17.65 -0.79
CA LYS A 111 6.99 -18.77 -1.68
C LYS A 111 6.35 -18.26 -2.96
N PHE A 112 7.16 -18.14 -4.01
CA PHE A 112 6.71 -17.69 -5.32
C PHE A 112 6.76 -18.87 -6.29
N ASN A 113 5.64 -19.12 -6.96
CA ASN A 113 5.54 -20.06 -8.06
C ASN A 113 4.39 -19.62 -8.99
N ARG A 114 4.16 -20.35 -10.09
CA ARG A 114 3.10 -20.03 -11.07
C ARG A 114 1.67 -20.07 -10.52
N GLU A 115 1.43 -20.79 -9.44
CA GLU A 115 0.09 -20.97 -8.86
C GLU A 115 -0.20 -19.91 -7.80
N SER A 116 0.83 -19.45 -7.09
CA SER A 116 0.69 -18.50 -5.99
C SER A 116 2.01 -17.80 -5.69
N MET A 117 1.93 -16.50 -5.43
CA MET A 117 2.98 -15.76 -4.71
C MET A 117 2.51 -15.49 -3.29
N LEU A 118 3.16 -16.11 -2.32
CA LEU A 118 2.86 -15.98 -0.91
C LEU A 118 4.03 -15.32 -0.19
N PHE A 119 3.70 -14.39 0.71
CA PHE A 119 4.67 -13.87 1.66
C PHE A 119 4.04 -13.76 3.05
N ASN A 120 4.81 -14.10 4.07
CA ASN A 120 4.41 -14.05 5.47
C ASN A 120 5.58 -13.46 6.27
N SER A 121 5.37 -12.27 6.82
CA SER A 121 6.38 -11.51 7.55
C SER A 121 5.82 -11.12 8.92
N PRO A 122 6.34 -11.69 10.01
CA PRO A 122 6.02 -11.28 11.37
C PRO A 122 6.25 -9.79 11.63
N SER A 123 7.30 -9.21 11.06
CA SER A 123 7.65 -7.80 11.20
C SER A 123 8.28 -7.27 9.92
N LEU A 124 7.75 -6.16 9.43
CA LEU A 124 8.29 -5.39 8.32
C LEU A 124 8.43 -3.92 8.74
N LEU A 125 9.59 -3.34 8.46
CA LEU A 125 9.84 -1.90 8.47
C LEU A 125 10.43 -1.52 7.11
N LEU A 126 9.83 -0.53 6.46
CA LEU A 126 10.32 0.07 5.23
C LEU A 126 10.40 1.58 5.43
N GLN A 127 11.51 2.20 5.06
CA GLN A 127 11.67 3.66 5.01
C GLN A 127 12.25 4.07 3.66
N SER A 128 11.68 5.11 3.07
CA SER A 128 12.10 5.67 1.78
C SER A 128 11.65 7.12 1.67
N ARG A 129 12.59 8.05 1.45
CA ARG A 129 12.34 9.47 1.12
C ARG A 129 11.45 10.21 2.15
N GLY A 130 11.59 9.85 3.43
CA GLY A 130 10.79 10.41 4.52
C GLY A 130 9.46 9.70 4.76
N ASP A 131 9.09 8.74 3.91
CA ASP A 131 7.98 7.84 4.13
C ASP A 131 8.44 6.64 4.95
N SER A 132 7.55 6.11 5.79
CA SER A 132 7.77 4.86 6.48
C SER A 132 6.50 4.03 6.57
N VAL A 133 6.68 2.72 6.46
CA VAL A 133 5.64 1.71 6.65
C VAL A 133 6.18 0.68 7.62
N THR A 134 5.44 0.46 8.70
CA THR A 134 5.64 -0.72 9.56
C THR A 134 4.43 -1.61 9.49
N ALA A 135 4.65 -2.92 9.52
CA ALA A 135 3.57 -3.90 9.55
C ALA A 135 3.92 -5.09 10.45
N LEU A 136 2.92 -5.59 11.17
CA LEU A 136 3.03 -6.76 12.04
C LEU A 136 2.14 -7.89 11.54
N ASN A 137 2.71 -9.10 11.46
CA ASN A 137 2.06 -10.29 10.91
C ASN A 137 1.49 -10.03 9.51
N LEU A 138 2.28 -9.40 8.65
CA LEU A 138 1.91 -9.09 7.29
C LEU A 138 1.90 -10.38 6.46
N ARG A 139 0.76 -10.68 5.87
CA ARG A 139 0.57 -11.82 4.96
C ARG A 139 0.05 -11.32 3.64
N GLY A 140 0.68 -11.72 2.56
CA GLY A 140 0.21 -11.45 1.22
C GLY A 140 0.08 -12.71 0.38
N GLU A 141 -0.93 -12.68 -0.47
CA GLU A 141 -1.20 -13.70 -1.47
C GLU A 141 -1.51 -12.99 -2.77
N CYS A 142 -0.81 -13.37 -3.83
CA CYS A 142 -1.03 -12.84 -5.17
C CYS A 142 -1.21 -14.00 -6.15
N ASP A 143 -2.19 -13.87 -7.02
CA ASP A 143 -2.51 -14.87 -8.04
C ASP A 143 -1.87 -14.49 -9.38
N PRO A 144 -0.83 -15.24 -9.84
CA PRO A 144 -0.17 -14.99 -11.12
C PRO A 144 -1.07 -15.27 -12.32
N LEU A 145 -2.20 -15.98 -12.16
CA LEU A 145 -3.07 -16.44 -13.25
C LEU A 145 -2.30 -17.20 -14.36
N GLY A 146 -1.23 -17.89 -13.97
CA GLY A 146 -0.34 -18.60 -14.89
C GLY A 146 0.72 -17.73 -15.57
N ASP A 147 0.82 -16.44 -15.25
CA ASP A 147 1.98 -15.60 -15.59
C ASP A 147 3.21 -16.15 -14.87
N SER A 148 4.28 -16.39 -15.63
CA SER A 148 5.54 -16.89 -15.09
C SER A 148 6.50 -15.78 -14.67
N THR A 149 6.07 -14.51 -14.73
CA THR A 149 6.93 -13.40 -14.33
C THR A 149 7.33 -13.49 -12.85
N THR A 150 8.59 -13.17 -12.57
CA THR A 150 9.10 -12.92 -11.22
C THR A 150 8.77 -11.52 -10.72
N ASP A 151 8.15 -10.67 -11.55
CA ASP A 151 7.75 -9.31 -11.18
C ASP A 151 6.54 -9.35 -10.23
N VAL A 152 6.85 -9.52 -8.94
CA VAL A 152 5.86 -9.63 -7.85
C VAL A 152 4.92 -8.42 -7.84
N ASP A 153 5.42 -7.22 -8.15
CA ASP A 153 4.61 -6.02 -8.20
C ASP A 153 3.54 -6.10 -9.30
N ILE A 154 3.88 -6.58 -10.50
CA ILE A 154 2.89 -6.74 -11.60
C ILE A 154 1.77 -7.71 -11.21
N VAL A 155 2.13 -8.82 -10.57
CA VAL A 155 1.17 -9.86 -10.18
C VAL A 155 0.29 -9.39 -9.01
N CYS A 156 0.91 -8.89 -7.94
CA CYS A 156 0.21 -8.45 -6.73
C CYS A 156 -0.66 -7.21 -6.97
N LEU A 157 -0.28 -6.31 -7.88
CA LEU A 157 -1.08 -5.13 -8.19
C LEU A 157 -2.27 -5.41 -9.12
N LYS A 158 -2.39 -6.65 -9.63
CA LYS A 158 -3.56 -7.10 -10.39
C LYS A 158 -4.48 -7.97 -9.56
N ASN A 159 -3.95 -8.94 -8.82
CA ASN A 159 -4.75 -9.92 -8.07
C ASN A 159 -4.12 -10.20 -6.71
N GLY A 160 -4.00 -9.16 -5.89
CA GLY A 160 -3.37 -9.23 -4.58
C GLY A 160 -4.37 -9.24 -3.43
N LYS A 161 -4.04 -9.95 -2.36
CA LYS A 161 -4.67 -9.82 -1.05
C LYS A 161 -3.57 -9.61 -0.02
N LEU A 162 -3.74 -8.62 0.84
CA LEU A 162 -2.84 -8.36 1.96
C LEU A 162 -3.63 -8.37 3.25
N ASN A 163 -3.11 -9.00 4.29
CA ASN A 163 -3.66 -8.97 5.63
C ASN A 163 -2.55 -8.60 6.60
N SER A 164 -2.83 -7.75 7.56
CA SER A 164 -1.88 -7.41 8.61
C SER A 164 -2.60 -7.13 9.92
N SER A 165 -2.01 -7.58 11.03
CA SER A 165 -2.58 -7.33 12.36
C SER A 165 -2.48 -5.86 12.78
N ASP A 166 -1.41 -5.19 12.36
CA ASP A 166 -1.16 -3.77 12.60
C ASP A 166 -0.33 -3.22 11.45
N VAL A 167 -0.70 -2.06 10.92
CA VAL A 167 0.07 -1.33 9.92
C VAL A 167 0.14 0.12 10.35
N HIS A 168 1.33 0.70 10.34
CA HIS A 168 1.51 2.13 10.57
C HIS A 168 2.24 2.73 9.37
N ILE A 169 1.54 3.64 8.70
CA ILE A 169 2.00 4.42 7.54
C ILE A 169 2.25 5.83 8.02
N GLN A 170 3.42 6.37 7.71
CA GLN A 170 3.77 7.75 7.99
C GLN A 170 4.45 8.37 6.77
N ASN A 171 3.90 9.48 6.30
CA ASN A 171 4.49 10.37 5.31
C ASN A 171 4.31 11.82 5.78
N PRO A 172 4.82 12.84 5.07
CA PRO A 172 4.70 14.24 5.49
C PRO A 172 3.26 14.76 5.68
N SER A 173 2.26 14.08 5.14
CA SER A 173 0.87 14.52 5.12
C SER A 173 -0.08 13.65 5.95
N ILE A 174 0.27 12.40 6.19
CA ILE A 174 -0.56 11.40 6.84
C ILE A 174 0.28 10.61 7.82
N ASN A 175 -0.22 10.48 9.05
CA ASN A 175 0.26 9.56 10.05
C ASN A 175 -0.91 8.65 10.47
N LEU A 176 -0.94 7.44 9.92
CA LEU A 176 -2.09 6.53 9.97
C LEU A 176 -1.67 5.15 10.47
N ARG A 177 -2.25 4.71 11.59
CA ARG A 177 -2.15 3.35 12.09
C ARG A 177 -3.47 2.58 11.91
N MET A 178 -3.43 1.39 11.35
CA MET A 178 -4.58 0.54 11.05
C MET A 178 -4.44 -0.81 11.74
N LYS A 179 -5.51 -1.29 12.38
CA LYS A 179 -5.54 -2.59 13.07
C LYS A 179 -6.43 -3.60 12.36
N ASN A 180 -5.88 -4.79 12.09
CA ASN A 180 -6.50 -5.83 11.28
C ASN A 180 -6.82 -5.31 9.86
N LEU A 181 -5.80 -4.79 9.20
CA LEU A 181 -5.89 -4.35 7.82
C LEU A 181 -6.13 -5.55 6.91
N ASN A 182 -7.12 -5.44 6.04
CA ASN A 182 -7.32 -6.30 4.89
C ASN A 182 -7.35 -5.44 3.62
N THR A 183 -6.46 -5.75 2.70
CA THR A 183 -6.37 -5.12 1.38
C THR A 183 -6.71 -6.14 0.33
N THR A 184 -7.52 -5.75 -0.65
CA THR A 184 -7.76 -6.53 -1.87
C THR A 184 -7.45 -5.64 -3.07
N ILE A 185 -6.70 -6.18 -4.01
CA ILE A 185 -6.32 -5.52 -5.25
C ILE A 185 -6.82 -6.38 -6.39
N THR A 186 -7.60 -5.76 -7.27
CA THR A 186 -8.15 -6.36 -8.49
C THR A 186 -7.78 -5.48 -9.68
N PRO A 187 -7.96 -5.94 -10.94
CA PRO A 187 -7.72 -5.08 -12.09
C PRO A 187 -8.63 -3.83 -12.12
N SER A 188 -9.77 -3.85 -11.43
CA SER A 188 -10.72 -2.73 -11.37
C SER A 188 -10.53 -1.82 -10.18
N ASP A 189 -10.13 -2.35 -9.03
CA ASP A 189 -10.14 -1.62 -7.77
C ASP A 189 -9.12 -2.09 -6.75
N ILE A 190 -8.70 -1.13 -5.92
CA ILE A 190 -7.93 -1.32 -4.69
C ILE A 190 -8.89 -1.04 -3.54
N SER A 191 -9.03 -1.99 -2.62
CA SER A 191 -9.90 -1.90 -1.46
C SER A 191 -9.09 -2.12 -0.19
N LEU A 192 -9.24 -1.23 0.79
CA LEU A 192 -8.71 -1.34 2.15
C LEU A 192 -9.88 -1.40 3.12
N LYS A 193 -9.79 -2.30 4.10
CA LYS A 193 -10.73 -2.39 5.22
C LYS A 193 -9.96 -2.65 6.50
N THR A 194 -10.28 -1.91 7.55
CA THR A 194 -9.71 -2.10 8.88
C THR A 194 -10.79 -1.91 9.94
N ASN A 195 -10.65 -2.63 11.05
CA ASN A 195 -11.59 -2.51 12.16
C ASN A 195 -11.39 -1.20 12.93
N GLN A 196 -10.15 -0.71 12.93
CA GLN A 196 -9.78 0.54 13.57
C GLN A 196 -8.67 1.23 12.78
N ALA A 197 -8.85 2.52 12.53
CA ALA A 197 -7.83 3.42 12.02
C ALA A 197 -7.57 4.51 13.07
N GLU A 198 -6.32 4.85 13.30
CA GLU A 198 -5.86 5.90 14.20
C GLU A 198 -5.06 6.89 13.37
N PHE A 199 -5.59 8.11 13.24
CA PHE A 199 -4.92 9.21 12.57
C PHE A 199 -4.27 10.08 13.63
N ARG A 200 -3.03 10.49 13.39
CA ARG A 200 -2.31 11.45 14.21
C ARG A 200 -2.09 12.70 13.37
N SER A 201 -2.45 13.85 13.91
CA SER A 201 -2.22 15.15 13.28
C SER A 201 -2.04 16.18 14.38
N ASN A 202 -1.00 17.02 14.29
CA ASN A 202 -0.73 18.08 15.27
C ASN A 202 -0.68 17.62 16.74
N GLY A 203 -0.23 16.37 17.00
CA GLY A 203 -0.19 15.78 18.34
C GLY A 203 -1.55 15.31 18.88
N GLU A 204 -2.62 15.45 18.11
CA GLU A 204 -3.95 14.91 18.40
C GLU A 204 -4.14 13.53 17.76
N VAL A 205 -5.06 12.75 18.31
CA VAL A 205 -5.33 11.37 17.88
C VAL A 205 -6.81 11.22 17.55
N THR A 206 -7.11 10.91 16.30
CA THR A 206 -8.46 10.61 15.82
C THR A 206 -8.60 9.11 15.57
N ILE A 207 -9.43 8.42 16.35
CA ILE A 207 -9.70 6.99 16.16
C ILE A 207 -11.01 6.81 15.41
N VAL A 208 -10.98 6.07 14.30
CA VAL A 208 -12.15 5.70 13.51
C VAL A 208 -12.35 4.19 13.56
N LYS A 209 -13.57 3.76 13.87
CA LYS A 209 -14.02 2.37 13.74
C LYS A 209 -14.52 2.08 12.33
N ASP A 210 -14.20 0.89 11.85
CA ASP A 210 -14.64 0.36 10.55
C ASP A 210 -14.26 1.26 9.36
N PHE A 211 -13.00 1.68 9.27
CA PHE A 211 -12.48 2.43 8.12
C PHE A 211 -12.45 1.55 6.87
N LYS A 212 -13.05 2.06 5.79
CA LYS A 212 -13.04 1.42 4.46
C LYS A 212 -12.66 2.44 3.41
N LEU A 213 -11.75 2.07 2.53
CA LEU A 213 -11.43 2.80 1.31
C LEU A 213 -11.60 1.84 0.14
N ARG A 214 -12.31 2.25 -0.90
CA ARG A 214 -12.27 1.58 -2.20
C ARG A 214 -11.99 2.62 -3.27
N CYS A 215 -11.01 2.34 -4.11
CA CYS A 215 -10.57 3.27 -5.13
C CYS A 215 -10.28 2.52 -6.44
N LYS A 216 -10.40 3.20 -7.59
CA LYS A 216 -10.17 2.56 -8.88
C LYS A 216 -8.70 2.21 -9.06
N ASN A 217 -8.42 0.99 -9.50
CA ASN A 217 -7.08 0.60 -9.89
C ASN A 217 -6.81 1.09 -11.32
N LEU A 218 -5.78 1.92 -11.49
CA LEU A 218 -5.29 2.33 -12.81
C LEU A 218 -3.87 1.81 -13.11
N ILE A 219 -3.31 1.00 -12.23
CA ILE A 219 -1.98 0.41 -12.40
C ILE A 219 -2.01 -0.55 -13.58
N LYS A 220 -1.21 -0.27 -14.61
CA LYS A 220 -1.19 -1.10 -15.84
C LYS A 220 -0.08 -2.15 -15.86
N ARG A 221 1.07 -1.81 -15.28
CA ARG A 221 2.28 -2.64 -15.29
C ARG A 221 2.90 -2.66 -13.90
N ARG A 222 3.89 -1.80 -13.65
CA ARG A 222 4.56 -1.65 -12.35
C ARG A 222 3.89 -0.64 -11.46
N PHE A 223 4.20 -0.70 -10.17
CA PHE A 223 3.72 0.29 -9.20
C PHE A 223 4.15 1.70 -9.62
N LYS A 224 3.17 2.59 -9.73
CA LYS A 224 3.39 4.03 -9.90
C LYS A 224 2.44 4.79 -9.00
N GLU A 225 3.01 5.57 -8.10
CA GLU A 225 2.26 6.39 -7.13
C GLU A 225 1.21 7.26 -7.83
N ASP A 226 1.60 7.96 -8.90
CA ASP A 226 0.71 8.82 -9.69
C ASP A 226 -0.48 8.06 -10.29
N GLU A 227 -0.31 6.79 -10.69
CA GLU A 227 -1.40 5.97 -11.21
C GLU A 227 -2.39 5.57 -10.10
N VAL A 228 -1.90 5.32 -8.89
CA VAL A 228 -2.74 5.08 -7.70
C VAL A 228 -3.54 6.33 -7.35
N VAL A 229 -2.86 7.47 -7.23
CA VAL A 229 -3.50 8.76 -6.92
C VAL A 229 -4.56 9.10 -7.97
N ALA A 230 -4.20 9.04 -9.25
CA ALA A 230 -5.13 9.28 -10.35
C ALA A 230 -6.33 8.31 -10.34
N GLY A 231 -6.09 7.04 -9.98
CA GLY A 231 -7.15 6.04 -9.82
C GLY A 231 -8.14 6.39 -8.73
N CYS A 232 -7.64 6.71 -7.54
CA CYS A 232 -8.48 7.10 -6.42
C CYS A 232 -9.25 8.41 -6.66
N LEU A 233 -8.67 9.35 -7.41
CA LEU A 233 -9.34 10.61 -7.81
C LEU A 233 -10.34 10.44 -8.95
N LYS A 234 -10.18 9.40 -9.78
CA LYS A 234 -11.17 9.04 -10.80
C LYS A 234 -12.42 8.44 -10.17
N SER A 235 -12.24 7.53 -9.22
CA SER A 235 -13.36 6.95 -8.49
C SER A 235 -12.90 6.44 -7.13
N SER A 236 -13.49 6.94 -6.05
CA SER A 236 -13.29 6.40 -4.72
C SER A 236 -14.52 6.52 -3.83
N ASN A 237 -14.60 5.63 -2.85
CA ASN A 237 -15.52 5.68 -1.74
C ASN A 237 -14.74 5.44 -0.44
N ILE A 238 -14.80 6.40 0.47
CA ILE A 238 -14.22 6.31 1.81
C ILE A 238 -15.38 6.34 2.80
N ASP A 239 -15.47 5.31 3.64
CA ASP A 239 -16.50 5.17 4.67
C ASP A 239 -15.85 5.13 6.06
N LEU A 240 -16.34 5.99 6.96
CA LEU A 240 -15.89 6.17 8.34
C LEU A 240 -17.13 6.13 9.25
N ASP A 241 -17.33 5.05 10.03
CA ASP A 241 -18.59 4.89 10.77
C ASP A 241 -18.62 5.74 12.05
N ARG A 242 -17.68 5.51 12.98
CA ARG A 242 -17.69 6.13 14.31
C ARG A 242 -16.31 6.59 14.74
N PHE A 243 -16.28 7.80 15.31
CA PHE A 243 -15.13 8.36 15.98
C PHE A 243 -15.16 7.93 17.46
N ASP A 244 -14.03 7.48 18.00
CA ASP A 244 -13.88 7.07 19.40
C ASP A 244 -12.80 7.95 20.03
N GLU A 245 -13.14 8.81 21.00
CA GLU A 245 -12.13 9.72 21.52
C GLU A 245 -11.34 9.17 22.71
N ARG A 246 -10.02 9.32 22.59
CA ARG A 246 -9.13 9.57 23.73
C ARG A 246 -8.33 10.84 23.41
N LYS A 247 -8.88 12.00 23.81
CA LYS A 247 -8.21 13.32 23.91
C LYS A 247 -8.03 14.11 22.59
N VAL A 248 -9.11 14.68 22.05
CA VAL A 248 -8.97 15.95 21.32
C VAL A 248 -9.09 17.07 22.35
N LYS A 249 -8.07 17.93 22.46
CA LYS A 249 -8.21 19.11 23.34
C LYS A 249 -9.16 20.03 22.61
N SER A 250 -10.30 20.33 23.26
CA SER A 250 -11.38 21.15 22.71
C SER A 250 -10.86 22.27 21.81
N ILE A 251 -11.03 22.08 20.50
CA ILE A 251 -10.81 23.12 19.52
C ILE A 251 -11.83 24.21 19.86
N GLU A 252 -11.35 25.32 20.39
CA GLU A 252 -12.07 26.54 20.82
C GLU A 252 -13.60 26.45 20.71
N LYS A 253 -14.29 26.16 21.83
CA LYS A 253 -15.77 26.19 22.04
C LYS A 253 -16.59 26.61 20.81
N GLY A 254 -16.60 25.76 19.79
CA GLY A 254 -17.34 25.94 18.57
C GLY A 254 -18.72 25.31 18.72
N ILE A 255 -19.66 25.72 17.86
CA ILE A 255 -21.05 25.21 17.83
C ILE A 255 -21.12 23.69 17.58
N VAL A 256 -20.02 23.04 17.20
CA VAL A 256 -19.93 21.62 16.83
C VAL A 256 -18.79 20.98 17.59
N ASP A 257 -19.10 19.97 18.41
CA ASP A 257 -18.09 19.05 18.94
C ASP A 257 -17.78 17.98 17.88
N LEU A 258 -16.52 17.56 17.77
CA LEU A 258 -16.10 16.56 16.80
C LEU A 258 -16.61 15.16 17.17
N GLU A 259 -16.90 14.92 18.45
CA GLU A 259 -17.57 13.72 18.98
C GLU A 259 -18.93 13.44 18.32
N ASP A 260 -19.54 14.48 17.76
CA ASP A 260 -20.88 14.42 17.19
C ASP A 260 -20.92 13.96 15.74
N ILE A 261 -19.76 13.85 15.09
CA ILE A 261 -19.63 13.43 13.69
C ILE A 261 -19.76 11.91 13.60
N ARG A 262 -20.65 11.41 12.73
CA ARG A 262 -20.90 9.98 12.49
C ARG A 262 -21.18 9.72 11.03
N ASN A 263 -20.84 8.53 10.54
CA ASN A 263 -21.08 8.09 9.18
C ASN A 263 -20.50 9.07 8.15
N LEU A 264 -19.24 9.47 8.32
CA LEU A 264 -18.56 10.30 7.35
C LEU A 264 -18.28 9.44 6.11
N ARG A 265 -18.84 9.85 4.97
CA ARG A 265 -18.65 9.22 3.66
C ARG A 265 -18.11 10.22 2.67
N ILE A 266 -17.08 9.84 1.94
CA ILE A 266 -16.48 10.64 0.88
C ILE A 266 -16.59 9.86 -0.41
N GLU A 267 -17.35 10.37 -1.36
CA GLU A 267 -17.55 9.79 -2.68
C GLU A 267 -16.84 10.68 -3.71
N ILE A 268 -15.93 10.12 -4.49
CA ILE A 268 -15.31 10.78 -5.65
C ILE A 268 -15.73 10.05 -6.92
N ARG A 269 -16.22 10.79 -7.92
CA ARG A 269 -16.53 10.27 -9.26
C ARG A 269 -16.17 11.29 -10.32
N ASP A 270 -15.24 10.93 -11.20
CA ASP A 270 -14.77 11.77 -12.31
C ASP A 270 -14.48 13.21 -11.82
N SER A 271 -13.60 13.33 -10.83
CA SER A 271 -13.23 14.59 -10.16
C SER A 271 -14.34 15.29 -9.38
N SER A 272 -15.58 14.78 -9.34
CA SER A 272 -16.63 15.32 -8.47
C SER A 272 -16.53 14.73 -7.07
N LEU A 273 -16.40 15.59 -6.05
CA LEU A 273 -16.37 15.21 -4.64
C LEU A 273 -17.75 15.41 -4.00
N VAL A 274 -18.22 14.41 -3.26
CA VAL A 274 -19.34 14.55 -2.33
C VAL A 274 -18.94 14.00 -0.96
N LEU A 275 -18.91 14.86 0.05
CA LEU A 275 -18.74 14.47 1.45
C LEU A 275 -20.09 14.56 2.17
N LYS A 276 -20.47 13.49 2.86
CA LYS A 276 -21.71 13.38 3.64
C LYS A 276 -21.34 12.97 5.06
N SER A 277 -21.93 13.62 6.05
CA SER A 277 -21.78 13.22 7.46
C SER A 277 -23.02 13.56 8.26
N LYS A 278 -23.22 12.89 9.39
CA LYS A 278 -24.24 13.23 10.40
C LYS A 278 -23.54 13.84 11.59
N ILE A 279 -23.94 15.05 11.97
CA ILE A 279 -23.41 15.77 13.12
C ILE A 279 -24.53 15.87 14.15
N LYS A 280 -24.29 15.35 15.34
CA LYS A 280 -25.24 15.30 16.44
C LYS A 280 -25.08 16.48 17.41
N ILE A 281 -25.56 17.68 17.07
CA ILE A 281 -25.69 18.74 18.09
C ILE A 281 -26.87 18.37 19.03
N LEU A 282 -27.42 19.32 19.80
CA LEU A 282 -28.74 19.23 20.46
C LEU A 282 -29.82 18.58 19.56
N PHE A 283 -29.66 18.63 18.23
CA PHE A 283 -30.40 17.87 17.23
C PHE A 283 -29.45 17.28 16.16
N LYS A 284 -29.87 16.19 15.49
CA LYS A 284 -29.09 15.54 14.42
C LYS A 284 -29.23 16.32 13.10
N ILE A 285 -28.11 16.82 12.57
CA ILE A 285 -28.04 17.59 11.34
C ILE A 285 -27.18 16.84 10.32
N SER A 286 -27.61 16.81 9.06
CA SER A 286 -26.78 16.29 7.96
C SER A 286 -25.87 17.36 7.41
N LEU A 287 -24.56 17.12 7.44
CA LEU A 287 -23.58 17.88 6.66
C LEU A 287 -23.48 17.30 5.26
N ARG A 288 -23.53 18.17 4.24
CA ARG A 288 -23.20 17.77 2.87
C ARG A 288 -22.33 18.81 2.19
N VAL A 289 -21.20 18.35 1.66
CA VAL A 289 -20.22 19.17 0.93
C VAL A 289 -20.07 18.62 -0.48
N TYR A 290 -20.10 19.53 -1.45
CA TYR A 290 -19.88 19.26 -2.85
C TYR A 290 -18.67 20.07 -3.34
N GLY A 291 -17.81 19.44 -4.11
CA GLY A 291 -16.65 20.09 -4.69
C GLY A 291 -16.13 19.40 -5.94
N LYS A 292 -15.06 19.97 -6.49
CA LYS A 292 -14.27 19.35 -7.55
C LYS A 292 -12.86 19.12 -7.06
N ILE A 293 -12.27 17.98 -7.39
CA ILE A 293 -10.91 17.60 -7.02
C ILE A 293 -10.04 17.49 -8.26
N HIS A 294 -8.88 18.14 -8.21
CA HIS A 294 -7.91 18.22 -9.29
C HIS A 294 -6.54 17.82 -8.75
N TYR A 295 -5.82 16.97 -9.47
CA TYR A 295 -4.43 16.66 -9.17
C TYR A 295 -3.53 17.51 -10.08
N ILE A 296 -2.49 18.10 -9.48
CA ILE A 296 -1.45 18.87 -10.15
C ILE A 296 -0.15 18.06 -9.96
N PRO A 297 0.15 17.10 -10.88
CA PRO A 297 1.25 16.15 -10.70
C PRO A 297 2.61 16.81 -10.51
N GLU A 298 2.87 17.88 -11.28
CA GLU A 298 4.16 18.58 -11.29
C GLU A 298 4.48 19.23 -9.94
N GLN A 299 3.45 19.53 -9.15
CA GLN A 299 3.57 20.15 -7.83
C GLN A 299 3.29 19.16 -6.70
N LYS A 300 2.90 17.91 -7.00
CA LYS A 300 2.35 16.95 -6.04
C LYS A 300 1.27 17.57 -5.15
N LEU A 301 0.33 18.28 -5.78
CA LEU A 301 -0.75 18.96 -5.07
C LEU A 301 -2.12 18.44 -5.50
N ILE A 302 -2.98 18.20 -4.52
CA ILE A 302 -4.41 18.01 -4.73
C ILE A 302 -5.09 19.34 -4.45
N ARG A 303 -5.77 19.89 -5.46
CA ARG A 303 -6.63 21.07 -5.36
C ARG A 303 -8.08 20.64 -5.23
N LEU A 304 -8.75 21.14 -4.20
CA LEU A 304 -10.14 20.89 -3.90
C LEU A 304 -10.95 22.19 -3.93
N ASP A 305 -11.78 22.34 -4.96
CA ASP A 305 -12.66 23.50 -5.14
C ASP A 305 -14.02 23.24 -4.48
N ILE A 306 -14.31 23.90 -3.37
CA ILE A 306 -15.56 23.70 -2.63
C ILE A 306 -16.69 24.54 -3.22
N THR A 307 -17.47 23.93 -4.13
CA THR A 307 -18.62 24.60 -4.76
C THR A 307 -19.78 24.87 -3.80
N LYS A 308 -20.01 23.97 -2.83
CA LYS A 308 -21.15 24.06 -1.91
C LYS A 308 -20.95 23.21 -0.68
N ALA A 309 -20.65 23.83 0.46
CA ALA A 309 -20.74 23.18 1.77
C ALA A 309 -22.01 23.68 2.46
N ARG A 310 -22.99 22.83 2.78
CA ARG A 310 -24.20 23.24 3.52
C ARG A 310 -24.32 22.49 4.83
N PHE A 311 -24.58 23.25 5.90
CA PHE A 311 -24.95 22.78 7.23
C PHE A 311 -26.25 23.48 7.63
N ALA A 312 -27.37 22.75 7.75
CA ALA A 312 -28.69 23.32 8.01
C ALA A 312 -29.08 24.52 7.11
N GLY A 313 -28.62 24.53 5.85
CA GLY A 313 -28.87 25.64 4.90
C GLY A 313 -27.79 26.72 4.87
N ILE A 314 -26.85 26.73 5.81
CA ILE A 314 -25.76 27.72 5.96
C ILE A 314 -24.48 27.22 5.27
N PRO A 315 -23.73 28.07 4.56
CA PRO A 315 -22.39 27.74 4.04
C PRO A 315 -21.45 27.23 5.15
N ALA A 316 -20.88 26.02 4.98
CA ALA A 316 -20.15 25.28 6.03
C ALA A 316 -18.67 24.99 5.69
N LYS A 317 -17.98 25.96 5.08
CA LYS A 317 -16.60 25.81 4.59
C LYS A 317 -15.61 25.55 5.74
N LYS A 318 -15.66 26.35 6.81
CA LYS A 318 -14.81 26.18 8.01
C LYS A 318 -14.93 24.78 8.64
N LEU A 319 -16.14 24.24 8.67
CA LEU A 319 -16.39 22.89 9.20
C LEU A 319 -15.77 21.79 8.31
N THR A 320 -15.78 21.98 6.98
CA THR A 320 -15.11 21.05 6.06
C THR A 320 -13.62 21.00 6.34
N MET A 321 -13.00 22.16 6.56
CA MET A 321 -11.59 22.25 6.95
C MET A 321 -11.32 21.58 8.30
N MET A 322 -12.14 21.84 9.31
CA MET A 322 -11.97 21.20 10.63
C MET A 322 -11.99 19.68 10.53
N ILE A 323 -12.86 19.12 9.69
CA ILE A 323 -12.91 17.67 9.44
C ILE A 323 -11.63 17.16 8.76
N MET A 324 -11.11 17.90 7.77
CA MET A 324 -9.89 17.47 7.07
C MET A 324 -8.65 17.47 7.98
N LYS A 325 -8.54 18.45 8.89
CA LYS A 325 -7.44 18.52 9.86
C LYS A 325 -7.38 17.32 10.82
N LEU A 326 -8.46 16.54 10.95
CA LEU A 326 -8.46 15.31 11.75
C LEU A 326 -7.63 14.18 11.13
N PHE A 327 -7.40 14.24 9.81
CA PHE A 327 -6.83 13.14 9.03
C PHE A 327 -5.50 13.48 8.37
N ILE A 328 -5.18 14.76 8.24
CA ILE A 328 -4.05 15.28 7.49
C ILE A 328 -3.30 16.28 8.37
N GLU A 329 -1.97 16.27 8.30
CA GLU A 329 -1.10 17.24 8.98
C GLU A 329 -1.38 18.67 8.49
N GLU A 330 -1.39 19.64 9.41
CA GLU A 330 -1.80 21.02 9.09
C GLU A 330 -0.87 21.69 8.08
N ASP A 331 0.44 21.44 8.17
CA ASP A 331 1.44 21.97 7.23
C ASP A 331 1.27 21.40 5.80
N SER A 332 0.49 20.34 5.64
CA SER A 332 0.13 19.78 4.34
C SER A 332 -1.13 20.38 3.74
N ILE A 333 -1.85 21.27 4.45
CA ILE A 333 -3.06 21.93 3.98
C ILE A 333 -2.84 23.45 3.84
N ARG A 334 -2.99 23.96 2.62
CA ARG A 334 -3.06 25.42 2.35
C ARG A 334 -4.44 25.80 1.86
N ILE A 335 -4.95 26.96 2.28
CA ILE A 335 -6.25 27.47 1.84
C ILE A 335 -6.05 28.78 1.10
N ASP A 336 -6.75 28.91 -0.02
CA ASP A 336 -6.82 30.11 -0.84
C ASP A 336 -8.28 30.33 -1.25
N ASP A 337 -8.94 31.27 -0.59
CA ASP A 337 -10.39 31.54 -0.71
C ASP A 337 -11.27 30.28 -0.57
N ASP A 338 -11.78 29.79 -1.70
CA ASP A 338 -12.72 28.67 -1.83
C ASP A 338 -12.03 27.35 -2.21
N THR A 339 -10.70 27.37 -2.19
CA THR A 339 -9.85 26.29 -2.67
C THR A 339 -8.99 25.75 -1.52
N ILE A 340 -9.02 24.43 -1.33
CA ILE A 340 -8.15 23.73 -0.40
C ILE A 340 -7.07 23.03 -1.20
N PHE A 341 -5.81 23.27 -0.88
CA PHE A 341 -4.65 22.61 -1.46
C PHE A 341 -4.07 21.62 -0.44
N ILE A 342 -3.86 20.38 -0.85
CA ILE A 342 -3.29 19.31 -0.05
C ILE A 342 -1.98 18.87 -0.71
N LYS A 343 -0.87 18.92 0.02
CA LYS A 343 0.40 18.34 -0.42
C LYS A 343 0.32 16.80 -0.37
N VAL A 344 0.84 16.14 -1.40
CA VAL A 344 0.92 14.68 -1.51
C VAL A 344 2.36 14.23 -1.37
#